data_AF-A0A0E0MEQ7-F1
#
_entry.id   AF-A0A0E0MEQ7-F1
#
_cell.length_a   1.000
_cell.length_b   1.000
_cell.length_c   1.000
_cell.angle_alpha   90.00
_cell.angle_beta   90.00
_cell.angle_gamma   90.00
#
_symmetry.space_group_name_H-M   'P 1'
#
loop_
_entity.id
_entity.type
_entity.pdbx_description
1 polymer ?
#
loop_
_entity_poly.entity_id
_entity_poly.type
_entity_poly.pdbx_seq_one_letter_code
_entity_poly.pdbx_strand_id
1 'polypeptide(L)'
;MWKLKIGEGANNPLLRSRNGFLGRETWEFDPDAGTPEELAECAKQNKVYTKLRVNDLKDSTEVTEEVLLTALRRVLDQYSSIQAQDGHWPGGYSGILFILPLMNEDGGWSTHTLGPSSMFGSCVNYVTLRLLGEVLDGDNYALSKGRDWILSHGSAKAAPQWAKLYLSSYGCFHIFFPFIQVLNMICCWIENPNSDAFRQHLPRINDFLWIAEDGMKSKVYVGCQSWDTALTVQAYCSTGLIQEFGGTIKKAHDFIKNAQVTKNCPSYKSFYRERSKASWTLSNGENGWSIADTTAECLKAVLLLSKIPPDHVGDPIKEERLYDAVDCLLSFVNKDGTLSSAECKRTTPLVEEFILGTAVK
;
A
#
# COMPACT_ATOMS: atom_id res chain seq x y z
N MET A 1 2.12 -5.30 -23.40
CA MET A 1 1.41 -5.66 -22.14
C MET A 1 2.04 -4.94 -20.94
N TRP A 2 1.28 -4.61 -19.89
CA TRP A 2 1.85 -4.13 -18.61
C TRP A 2 2.43 -5.31 -17.80
N LYS A 3 3.64 -5.13 -17.25
CA LYS A 3 4.32 -6.14 -16.44
C LYS A 3 4.72 -5.58 -15.08
N LEU A 4 4.37 -6.31 -14.02
CA LEU A 4 4.81 -5.99 -12.66
C LEU A 4 6.28 -6.38 -12.49
N LYS A 5 7.09 -5.42 -12.06
CA LYS A 5 8.49 -5.61 -11.69
C LYS A 5 8.62 -5.54 -10.18
N ILE A 6 9.35 -6.50 -9.63
CA ILE A 6 9.59 -6.62 -8.19
C ILE A 6 11.10 -6.54 -7.93
N GLY A 7 11.49 -5.68 -7.00
CA GLY A 7 12.89 -5.58 -6.56
C GLY A 7 13.83 -4.86 -7.51
N GLU A 8 13.33 -4.30 -8.62
CA GLU A 8 14.16 -3.61 -9.61
C GLU A 8 14.47 -2.16 -9.18
N GLY A 9 15.58 -1.60 -9.65
CA GLY A 9 15.98 -0.21 -9.38
C GLY A 9 17.48 0.04 -9.36
N ALA A 10 18.30 -1.01 -9.18
CA ALA A 10 19.75 -0.90 -9.02
C ALA A 10 20.47 -0.26 -10.23
N ASN A 11 19.92 -0.41 -11.44
CA ASN A 11 20.51 0.16 -12.66
C ASN A 11 20.19 1.65 -12.85
N ASN A 12 19.32 2.23 -12.03
CA ASN A 12 18.96 3.64 -12.14
C ASN A 12 19.78 4.47 -11.13
N PRO A 13 20.71 5.34 -11.57
CA PRO A 13 21.56 6.11 -10.67
C PRO A 13 20.79 7.14 -9.81
N LEU A 14 19.55 7.45 -10.19
CA LEU A 14 18.66 8.34 -9.44
C LEU A 14 17.87 7.61 -8.35
N LEU A 15 17.94 6.28 -8.28
CA LEU A 15 17.30 5.48 -7.25
C LEU A 15 18.31 5.05 -6.21
N ARG A 16 18.04 5.42 -4.95
CA ARG A 16 18.82 4.99 -3.79
C ARG A 16 17.97 4.08 -2.93
N SER A 17 18.53 2.95 -2.49
CA SER A 17 17.83 2.03 -1.60
C SER A 17 18.64 1.74 -0.34
N ARG A 18 17.93 1.58 0.79
CA ARG A 18 18.48 1.13 2.07
C ARG A 18 18.35 -0.38 2.28
N ASN A 19 17.42 -1.04 1.60
CA ASN A 19 17.13 -2.46 1.73
C ASN A 19 17.45 -3.30 0.46
N GLY A 20 18.13 -2.70 -0.53
CA GLY A 20 18.43 -3.36 -1.80
C GLY A 20 17.21 -3.51 -2.73
N PHE A 21 16.24 -2.60 -2.64
CA PHE A 21 14.98 -2.57 -3.38
C PHE A 21 14.00 -3.69 -3.02
N LEU A 22 14.24 -4.44 -1.94
CA LEU A 22 13.35 -5.50 -1.46
C LEU A 22 11.90 -5.00 -1.37
N GLY A 23 10.95 -5.76 -1.92
CA GLY A 23 9.53 -5.45 -1.91
C GLY A 23 9.15 -4.19 -2.70
N ARG A 24 10.01 -3.68 -3.58
CA ARG A 24 9.65 -2.55 -4.46
C ARG A 24 8.81 -3.07 -5.62
N GLU A 25 7.66 -2.47 -5.83
CA GLU A 25 6.73 -2.78 -6.91
C GLU A 25 6.65 -1.62 -7.90
N THR A 26 6.89 -1.88 -9.18
CA THR A 26 6.69 -0.91 -10.26
C THR A 26 6.14 -1.59 -11.49
N TRP A 27 5.28 -0.90 -12.23
CA TRP A 27 4.75 -1.40 -13.50
C TRP A 27 5.51 -0.81 -14.69
N GLU A 28 5.82 -1.66 -15.67
CA GLU A 28 6.45 -1.26 -16.93
C GLU A 28 5.56 -1.69 -18.09
N PHE A 29 5.34 -0.78 -19.05
CA PHE A 29 4.63 -1.11 -20.28
C PHE A 29 5.63 -1.59 -21.31
N ASP A 30 5.48 -2.84 -21.73
CA ASP A 30 6.24 -3.41 -22.83
C ASP A 30 5.35 -3.40 -24.08
N PRO A 31 5.66 -2.58 -25.10
CA PRO A 31 4.85 -2.50 -26.32
C PRO A 31 4.92 -3.77 -27.17
N ASP A 32 5.99 -4.56 -27.03
CA ASP A 32 6.24 -5.77 -27.79
C ASP A 32 5.76 -7.03 -27.03
N ALA A 33 5.48 -6.91 -25.73
CA ALA A 33 4.89 -7.98 -24.93
C ALA A 33 3.44 -8.28 -25.31
N GLY A 34 3.12 -9.57 -25.36
CA GLY A 34 1.85 -10.09 -25.87
C GLY A 34 2.00 -11.25 -26.84
N THR A 35 3.08 -12.03 -26.75
CA THR A 35 3.14 -13.29 -27.49
C THR A 35 1.96 -14.18 -27.05
N PRO A 36 1.51 -15.12 -27.92
CA PRO A 36 0.46 -16.06 -27.54
C PRO A 36 0.76 -16.81 -26.23
N GLU A 37 2.03 -17.11 -25.93
CA GLU A 37 2.43 -17.72 -24.66
C GLU A 37 2.24 -16.80 -23.46
N GLU A 38 2.65 -15.52 -23.55
CA GLU A 38 2.52 -14.56 -22.45
C GLU A 38 1.07 -14.20 -22.15
N LEU A 39 0.25 -14.07 -23.20
CA LEU A 39 -1.20 -13.91 -23.08
C LEU A 39 -1.86 -15.14 -22.48
N ALA A 40 -1.37 -16.35 -22.80
CA ALA A 40 -1.85 -17.59 -22.20
C ALA A 40 -1.48 -17.70 -20.72
N GLU A 41 -0.28 -17.27 -20.31
CA GLU A 41 0.16 -17.24 -18.92
C GLU A 41 -0.66 -16.22 -18.11
N CYS A 42 -0.85 -15.01 -18.64
CA CYS A 42 -1.69 -13.98 -18.03
C CYS A 42 -3.16 -14.43 -17.92
N ALA A 43 -3.71 -15.05 -18.98
CA ALA A 43 -5.05 -15.63 -18.97
C ALA A 43 -5.17 -16.83 -18.02
N LYS A 44 -4.10 -17.59 -17.79
CA LYS A 44 -4.05 -18.70 -16.83
C LYS A 44 -4.10 -18.16 -15.40
N GLN A 45 -3.31 -17.13 -15.09
CA GLN A 45 -3.38 -16.44 -13.80
C GLN A 45 -4.78 -15.81 -13.57
N ASN A 46 -5.33 -15.10 -14.55
CA ASN A 46 -6.70 -14.55 -14.48
C ASN A 46 -7.78 -15.64 -14.38
N LYS A 47 -7.60 -16.81 -15.01
CA LYS A 47 -8.48 -17.98 -14.85
C LYS A 47 -8.38 -18.58 -13.46
N VAL A 48 -7.22 -18.56 -12.78
CA VAL A 48 -7.12 -18.97 -11.37
C VAL A 48 -7.98 -18.05 -10.49
N TYR A 49 -8.01 -16.74 -10.77
CA TYR A 49 -8.89 -15.79 -10.09
C TYR A 49 -10.40 -16.03 -10.38
N THR A 50 -10.78 -16.49 -11.57
CA THR A 50 -12.20 -16.65 -11.97
C THR A 50 -12.78 -18.06 -11.83
N LYS A 51 -11.99 -19.14 -11.91
CA LYS A 51 -12.48 -20.54 -11.84
C LYS A 51 -12.87 -21.01 -10.43
N LEU A 52 -12.79 -20.14 -9.44
CA LEU A 52 -13.17 -20.43 -8.05
C LEU A 52 -14.43 -19.67 -7.61
N ARG A 53 -15.28 -19.25 -8.56
CA ARG A 53 -16.72 -19.29 -8.28
C ARG A 53 -17.03 -20.73 -7.95
N VAL A 54 -17.08 -21.01 -6.65
CA VAL A 54 -17.54 -22.23 -6.01
C VAL A 54 -18.54 -22.87 -6.96
N ASN A 55 -18.22 -24.03 -7.53
CA ASN A 55 -19.24 -24.88 -8.15
C ASN A 55 -20.39 -24.90 -7.15
N ASP A 56 -21.56 -24.37 -7.52
CA ASP A 56 -22.71 -24.14 -6.64
C ASP A 56 -22.69 -25.16 -5.51
N LEU A 57 -22.26 -24.74 -4.31
CA LEU A 57 -22.33 -25.61 -3.14
C LEU A 57 -23.81 -25.92 -3.04
N LYS A 58 -24.21 -27.11 -3.46
CA LYS A 58 -25.57 -27.58 -3.26
C LYS A 58 -25.77 -27.48 -1.74
N ASP A 59 -26.83 -26.79 -1.32
CA ASP A 59 -27.23 -26.55 0.07
C ASP A 59 -27.37 -27.83 0.94
N SER A 60 -27.04 -29.00 0.38
CA SER A 60 -27.20 -30.34 0.96
C SER A 60 -25.89 -31.09 1.22
N THR A 61 -24.71 -30.48 1.10
CA THR A 61 -23.44 -31.20 1.33
C THR A 61 -22.97 -30.98 2.77
N GLU A 62 -22.92 -32.06 3.57
CA GLU A 62 -22.42 -32.02 4.94
C GLU A 62 -20.94 -31.58 4.94
N VAL A 63 -20.61 -30.55 5.73
CA VAL A 63 -19.24 -30.01 5.81
C VAL A 63 -18.42 -30.92 6.72
N THR A 64 -17.56 -31.75 6.13
CA THR A 64 -16.64 -32.62 6.87
C THR A 64 -15.26 -31.97 7.04
N GLU A 65 -14.44 -32.53 7.95
CA GLU A 65 -13.05 -32.09 8.16
C GLU A 65 -12.21 -32.22 6.87
N GLU A 66 -12.39 -33.29 6.10
CA GLU A 66 -11.67 -33.49 4.83
C GLU A 66 -12.03 -32.45 3.79
N VAL A 67 -13.30 -32.02 3.74
CA VAL A 67 -13.75 -30.94 2.85
C VAL A 67 -13.10 -29.62 3.26
N LEU A 68 -13.06 -29.32 4.56
CA LEU A 68 -12.39 -28.13 5.10
C LEU A 68 -10.89 -28.12 4.81
N LEU A 69 -10.18 -29.22 5.07
CA LEU A 69 -8.74 -29.33 4.82
C LEU A 69 -8.42 -29.24 3.32
N THR A 70 -9.24 -29.87 2.47
CA THR A 70 -9.11 -29.73 1.01
C THR A 70 -9.31 -28.28 0.55
N ALA A 71 -10.32 -27.59 1.09
CA ALA A 71 -10.56 -26.19 0.78
C ALA A 71 -9.39 -25.30 1.24
N LEU A 72 -8.90 -25.51 2.47
CA LEU A 72 -7.74 -24.78 3.01
C LEU A 72 -6.49 -24.99 2.16
N ARG A 73 -6.14 -26.24 1.82
CA ARG A 73 -5.00 -26.53 0.93
C ARG A 73 -5.10 -25.81 -0.40
N ARG A 74 -6.29 -25.75 -1.00
CA ARG A 74 -6.50 -25.05 -2.28
C ARG A 74 -6.27 -23.55 -2.15
N VAL A 75 -6.74 -22.92 -1.07
CA VAL A 75 -6.52 -21.49 -0.82
C VAL A 75 -5.05 -21.20 -0.55
N LEU A 76 -4.38 -22.04 0.26
CA LEU A 76 -2.95 -21.89 0.52
C LEU A 76 -2.12 -22.08 -0.75
N ASP A 77 -2.40 -23.10 -1.56
CA ASP A 77 -1.71 -23.30 -2.85
C ASP A 77 -1.91 -22.12 -3.81
N GLN A 78 -3.13 -21.56 -3.85
CA GLN A 78 -3.39 -20.35 -4.62
C GLN A 78 -2.57 -19.16 -4.11
N TYR A 79 -2.57 -18.89 -2.80
CA TYR A 79 -1.77 -17.82 -2.22
C TYR A 79 -0.27 -18.03 -2.47
N SER A 80 0.21 -19.27 -2.37
CA SER A 80 1.59 -19.63 -2.69
C SER A 80 1.95 -19.30 -4.14
N SER A 81 1.04 -19.54 -5.09
CA SER A 81 1.25 -19.30 -6.52
C SER A 81 1.37 -17.83 -6.91
N ILE A 82 0.83 -16.90 -6.10
CA ILE A 82 0.88 -15.46 -6.34
C ILE A 82 1.96 -14.74 -5.51
N GLN A 83 2.76 -15.48 -4.73
CA GLN A 83 3.88 -14.92 -3.98
C GLN A 83 4.97 -14.41 -4.94
N ALA A 84 5.51 -13.22 -4.68
CA ALA A 84 6.63 -12.68 -5.43
C ALA A 84 7.93 -13.46 -5.16
N GLN A 85 8.89 -13.33 -6.08
CA GLN A 85 10.17 -14.03 -5.99
C GLN A 85 11.00 -13.66 -4.75
N ASP A 86 10.83 -12.45 -4.22
CA ASP A 86 11.51 -11.95 -3.02
C ASP A 86 10.74 -12.26 -1.72
N GLY A 87 9.60 -12.97 -1.82
CA GLY A 87 8.91 -13.60 -0.70
C GLY A 87 7.70 -12.86 -0.14
N HIS A 88 7.41 -11.65 -0.59
CA HIS A 88 6.18 -10.95 -0.21
C HIS A 88 5.01 -11.26 -1.16
N TRP A 89 3.82 -10.78 -0.80
CA TRP A 89 2.64 -10.80 -1.65
C TRP A 89 2.38 -9.41 -2.21
N PRO A 90 2.57 -9.18 -3.53
CA PRO A 90 2.24 -7.90 -4.15
C PRO A 90 0.73 -7.67 -4.13
N GLY A 91 0.33 -6.44 -3.89
CA GLY A 91 -1.08 -6.09 -3.79
C GLY A 91 -1.37 -4.65 -4.16
N GLY A 92 -2.53 -4.45 -4.78
CA GLY A 92 -3.06 -3.11 -4.96
C GLY A 92 -3.45 -2.52 -3.61
N TYR A 93 -2.72 -1.50 -3.14
CA TYR A 93 -3.03 -0.79 -1.90
C TYR A 93 -3.64 0.58 -2.19
N SER A 94 -4.73 0.57 -2.95
CA SER A 94 -5.50 1.77 -3.35
C SER A 94 -6.80 1.86 -2.55
N GLY A 95 -7.70 2.77 -2.92
CA GLY A 95 -9.04 2.85 -2.32
C GLY A 95 -9.52 4.27 -2.03
N ILE A 96 -8.59 5.24 -2.02
CA ILE A 96 -8.89 6.67 -1.93
C ILE A 96 -8.69 7.28 -3.31
N LEU A 97 -9.75 7.91 -3.84
CA LEU A 97 -9.84 8.32 -5.25
C LEU A 97 -9.27 9.73 -5.45
N PHE A 98 -8.01 9.81 -5.86
CA PHE A 98 -7.43 11.07 -6.34
C PHE A 98 -6.94 11.02 -7.78
N ILE A 99 -6.86 9.82 -8.38
CA ILE A 99 -6.47 9.57 -9.77
C ILE A 99 -7.23 8.30 -10.20
N LEU A 100 -8.21 8.46 -11.10
CA LEU A 100 -9.37 7.58 -11.39
C LEU A 100 -9.09 6.16 -11.91
N PRO A 101 -10.01 5.16 -11.69
CA PRO A 101 -11.44 5.23 -12.08
C PRO A 101 -12.52 4.79 -11.05
N LEU A 102 -13.75 5.24 -11.39
CA LEU A 102 -15.12 4.87 -10.96
C LEU A 102 -15.96 6.14 -10.71
N MET A 103 -16.50 6.72 -11.79
CA MET A 103 -17.54 7.73 -11.69
C MET A 103 -18.83 7.06 -11.25
N ASN A 104 -19.50 7.63 -10.27
CA ASN A 104 -20.78 7.11 -9.81
C ASN A 104 -21.87 7.36 -10.86
N GLU A 105 -22.98 6.62 -10.75
CA GLU A 105 -24.12 6.75 -11.68
C GLU A 105 -24.71 8.16 -11.72
N ASP A 106 -24.59 8.90 -10.62
CA ASP A 106 -25.03 10.29 -10.52
C ASP A 106 -24.13 11.28 -11.29
N GLY A 107 -22.99 10.83 -11.83
CA GLY A 107 -22.04 11.63 -12.57
C GLY A 107 -20.95 12.30 -11.71
N GLY A 108 -20.96 12.09 -10.40
CA GLY A 108 -19.93 12.58 -9.49
C GLY A 108 -18.89 11.53 -9.12
N TRP A 109 -17.93 11.93 -8.28
CA TRP A 109 -16.92 11.04 -7.70
C TRP A 109 -16.89 11.12 -6.18
N SER A 110 -16.69 9.97 -5.56
CA SER A 110 -16.47 9.83 -4.14
C SER A 110 -15.02 10.14 -3.74
N THR A 111 -14.80 10.30 -2.44
CA THR A 111 -13.45 10.32 -1.84
C THR A 111 -12.80 8.93 -1.80
N HIS A 112 -13.60 7.87 -1.89
CA HIS A 112 -13.17 6.47 -1.86
C HIS A 112 -14.05 5.60 -2.75
N THR A 113 -13.54 4.47 -3.20
CA THR A 113 -14.10 3.69 -4.33
C THR A 113 -15.58 3.32 -4.20
N LEU A 114 -16.09 3.07 -2.99
CA LEU A 114 -17.47 2.62 -2.75
C LEU A 114 -18.34 3.67 -2.03
N GLY A 115 -17.86 4.90 -1.94
CA GLY A 115 -18.59 5.97 -1.25
C GLY A 115 -19.55 6.74 -2.17
N PRO A 116 -20.46 7.55 -1.58
CA PRO A 116 -21.29 8.46 -2.34
C PRO A 116 -20.44 9.58 -2.96
N SER A 117 -20.96 10.17 -4.04
CA SER A 117 -20.31 11.33 -4.67
C SER A 117 -20.16 12.48 -3.69
N SER A 118 -18.99 13.11 -3.74
CA SER A 118 -18.63 14.20 -2.84
C SER A 118 -18.07 15.36 -3.64
N MET A 119 -18.22 16.59 -3.12
CA MET A 119 -17.63 17.76 -3.79
C MET A 119 -16.11 17.69 -3.88
N PHE A 120 -15.45 17.12 -2.86
CA PHE A 120 -14.00 16.94 -2.88
C PHE A 120 -13.56 15.93 -3.95
N GLY A 121 -14.12 14.72 -3.94
CA GLY A 121 -13.81 13.68 -4.92
C GLY A 121 -14.10 14.14 -6.34
N SER A 122 -15.24 14.80 -6.55
CA SER A 122 -15.64 15.27 -7.89
C SER A 122 -14.73 16.37 -8.43
N CYS A 123 -14.39 17.38 -7.62
CA CYS A 123 -13.49 18.44 -8.05
C CYS A 123 -12.08 17.93 -8.35
N VAL A 124 -11.51 17.07 -7.49
CA VAL A 124 -10.15 16.54 -7.69
C VAL A 124 -10.08 15.71 -8.96
N ASN A 125 -10.99 14.76 -9.13
CA ASN A 125 -10.97 13.88 -10.30
C ASN A 125 -11.28 14.63 -11.61
N TYR A 126 -12.18 15.62 -11.59
CA TYR A 126 -12.40 16.52 -12.73
C TYR A 126 -11.11 17.26 -13.12
N VAL A 127 -10.41 17.87 -12.15
CA VAL A 127 -9.15 18.57 -12.41
C VAL A 127 -8.07 17.61 -12.90
N THR A 128 -7.96 16.42 -12.32
CA THR A 128 -7.02 15.38 -12.77
C THR A 128 -7.24 15.04 -14.24
N LEU A 129 -8.48 14.79 -14.68
CA LEU A 129 -8.78 14.56 -16.09
C LEU A 129 -8.32 15.73 -16.98
N ARG A 130 -8.59 16.97 -16.56
CA ARG A 130 -8.14 18.17 -17.29
C ARG A 130 -6.62 18.28 -17.37
N LEU A 131 -5.90 17.89 -16.31
CA LEU A 131 -4.42 17.88 -16.29
C LEU A 131 -3.82 16.75 -17.14
N LEU A 132 -4.53 15.63 -17.27
CA LEU A 132 -4.17 14.54 -18.18
C LEU A 132 -4.41 14.87 -19.67
N GLY A 133 -4.96 16.06 -19.95
CA GLY A 133 -5.20 16.54 -21.31
C GLY A 133 -6.59 16.22 -21.85
N GLU A 134 -7.49 15.64 -21.04
CA GLU A 134 -8.88 15.43 -21.44
C GLU A 134 -9.57 16.78 -21.70
N VAL A 135 -10.21 16.88 -22.87
CA VAL A 135 -10.89 18.09 -23.32
C VAL A 135 -12.38 17.91 -23.14
N LEU A 136 -13.06 18.97 -22.68
CA LEU A 136 -14.51 19.03 -22.69
C LEU A 136 -14.98 19.31 -24.13
N ASP A 137 -14.97 18.29 -24.96
CA ASP A 137 -15.79 18.23 -26.16
C ASP A 137 -17.15 17.59 -25.79
N GLY A 138 -18.17 17.77 -26.64
CA GLY A 138 -19.53 17.27 -26.34
C GLY A 138 -19.62 15.75 -26.14
N ASP A 139 -18.54 15.02 -26.44
CA ASP A 139 -18.47 13.56 -26.41
C ASP A 139 -17.79 13.04 -25.12
N ASN A 140 -17.04 13.87 -24.38
CA ASN A 140 -16.42 13.47 -23.12
C ASN A 140 -17.44 13.40 -21.98
N TYR A 141 -18.11 12.24 -21.88
CA TYR A 141 -19.15 11.95 -20.89
C TYR A 141 -18.71 12.24 -19.46
N ALA A 142 -17.48 11.85 -19.08
CA ALA A 142 -16.97 12.02 -17.72
C ALA A 142 -16.79 13.50 -17.37
N LEU A 143 -16.17 14.30 -18.24
CA LEU A 143 -16.01 15.74 -18.00
C LEU A 143 -17.36 16.48 -18.03
N SER A 144 -18.27 16.11 -18.94
CA SER A 144 -19.59 16.75 -18.99
C SER A 144 -20.38 16.47 -17.72
N LYS A 145 -20.56 15.20 -17.34
CA LYS A 145 -21.33 14.80 -16.16
C LYS A 145 -20.69 15.27 -14.85
N GLY A 146 -19.37 15.15 -14.75
CA GLY A 146 -18.62 15.65 -13.61
C GLY A 146 -18.81 17.14 -13.38
N ARG A 147 -18.75 17.93 -14.45
CA ARG A 147 -19.00 19.38 -14.38
C ARG A 147 -20.44 19.70 -13.97
N ASP A 148 -21.42 19.03 -14.58
CA ASP A 148 -22.84 19.23 -14.28
C ASP A 148 -23.15 18.88 -12.82
N TRP A 149 -22.57 17.78 -12.30
CA TRP A 149 -22.68 17.38 -10.90
C TRP A 149 -22.08 18.45 -9.98
N ILE A 150 -20.85 18.92 -10.25
CA ILE A 150 -20.19 19.96 -9.44
C ILE A 150 -21.02 21.25 -9.41
N LEU A 151 -21.54 21.68 -10.56
CA LEU A 151 -22.31 22.91 -10.67
C LEU A 151 -23.66 22.82 -9.95
N SER A 152 -24.35 21.68 -10.08
CA SER A 152 -25.66 21.46 -9.42
C SER A 152 -25.56 21.35 -7.89
N HIS A 153 -24.39 21.00 -7.34
CA HIS A 153 -24.19 20.82 -5.90
C HIS A 153 -23.48 21.99 -5.21
N GLY A 154 -23.62 23.21 -5.75
CA GLY A 154 -23.10 24.43 -5.14
C GLY A 154 -21.71 24.85 -5.60
N SER A 155 -21.21 24.26 -6.69
CA SER A 155 -19.89 24.51 -7.30
C SER A 155 -18.70 24.13 -6.39
N ALA A 156 -17.49 24.31 -6.91
CA ALA A 156 -16.26 24.16 -6.12
C ALA A 156 -16.20 25.04 -4.85
N LYS A 157 -17.07 26.06 -4.72
CA LYS A 157 -17.22 26.85 -3.49
C LYS A 157 -17.79 26.05 -2.31
N ALA A 158 -18.60 25.04 -2.57
CA ALA A 158 -19.13 24.13 -1.55
C ALA A 158 -18.11 23.07 -1.12
N ALA A 159 -16.95 23.03 -1.77
CA ALA A 159 -15.93 22.04 -1.47
C ALA A 159 -15.33 22.28 -0.06
N PRO A 160 -14.99 21.20 0.69
CA PRO A 160 -14.33 21.32 1.99
C PRO A 160 -13.05 22.18 1.91
N GLN A 161 -12.58 22.70 3.04
CA GLN A 161 -11.37 23.52 3.10
C GLN A 161 -10.18 22.83 2.40
N TRP A 162 -10.06 21.51 2.53
CA TRP A 162 -9.07 20.68 1.83
C TRP A 162 -9.18 20.72 0.30
N ALA A 163 -10.39 20.67 -0.23
CA ALA A 163 -10.63 20.79 -1.66
C ALA A 163 -10.30 22.20 -2.17
N LYS A 164 -10.62 23.22 -1.38
CA LYS A 164 -10.29 24.62 -1.70
C LYS A 164 -8.78 24.85 -1.70
N LEU A 165 -8.06 24.29 -0.74
CA LEU A 165 -6.59 24.30 -0.72
C LEU A 165 -6.02 23.61 -1.96
N TYR A 166 -6.48 22.39 -2.29
CA TYR A 166 -6.09 21.65 -3.49
C TYR A 166 -6.31 22.48 -4.79
N LEU A 167 -7.45 23.17 -4.89
CA LEU A 167 -7.80 23.99 -6.07
C LEU A 167 -7.08 25.36 -6.10
N SER A 168 -6.70 25.92 -4.95
CA SER A 168 -6.09 27.26 -4.85
C SER A 168 -4.58 27.28 -5.09
N SER A 169 -3.90 26.18 -4.82
CA SER A 169 -2.45 26.04 -4.97
C SER A 169 -2.16 24.80 -5.81
N TYR A 170 -2.28 24.90 -7.16
CA TYR A 170 -1.88 23.89 -8.15
C TYR A 170 -1.77 22.43 -7.61
N GLY A 171 -2.82 21.90 -6.96
CA GLY A 171 -2.90 20.53 -6.44
C GLY A 171 -2.01 20.13 -5.25
N CYS A 172 -2.08 20.82 -4.09
CA CYS A 172 -1.15 20.56 -2.97
C CYS A 172 -1.77 20.34 -1.55
N PHE A 173 -1.54 19.13 -0.95
CA PHE A 173 -1.54 18.70 0.49
C PHE A 173 -2.90 18.46 1.22
N HIS A 174 -3.07 17.61 2.28
CA HIS A 174 -2.25 16.80 3.22
C HIS A 174 -3.07 15.55 3.70
N ILE A 175 -2.41 14.48 4.21
CA ILE A 175 -2.88 13.27 4.98
C ILE A 175 -2.44 11.90 4.39
N PHE A 176 -2.02 11.79 3.12
CA PHE A 176 -1.53 10.51 2.57
C PHE A 176 -0.10 10.61 2.01
N PHE A 177 0.69 9.54 2.16
CA PHE A 177 2.11 9.49 1.77
C PHE A 177 2.42 9.86 0.31
N PRO A 178 1.59 9.49 -0.70
CA PRO A 178 1.80 9.90 -2.09
C PRO A 178 1.77 11.42 -2.26
N PHE A 179 0.87 12.11 -1.53
CA PHE A 179 0.81 13.57 -1.57
C PHE A 179 2.06 14.19 -0.98
N ILE A 180 2.47 13.76 0.22
CA ILE A 180 3.70 14.27 0.86
C ILE A 180 4.89 14.05 -0.08
N GLN A 181 4.97 12.92 -0.77
CA GLN A 181 6.00 12.71 -1.79
C GLN A 181 5.94 13.76 -2.89
N VAL A 182 4.79 13.93 -3.54
CA VAL A 182 4.63 14.80 -4.72
C VAL A 182 5.02 16.23 -4.37
N LEU A 183 4.80 16.59 -3.12
CA LEU A 183 4.93 17.96 -2.73
C LEU A 183 6.31 18.30 -2.22
N ASN A 184 6.97 17.35 -1.56
CA ASN A 184 8.41 17.42 -1.38
C ASN A 184 9.11 17.52 -2.75
N MET A 185 8.65 16.77 -3.75
CA MET A 185 9.15 16.87 -5.12
C MET A 185 8.94 18.27 -5.71
N ILE A 186 7.75 18.87 -5.54
CA ILE A 186 7.48 20.24 -5.98
C ILE A 186 8.34 21.25 -5.22
N CYS A 187 8.53 21.11 -3.91
CA CYS A 187 9.42 21.99 -3.13
C CYS A 187 10.86 21.94 -3.68
N CYS A 188 11.39 20.74 -3.94
CA CYS A 188 12.72 20.58 -4.56
C CYS A 188 12.77 21.19 -5.97
N TRP A 189 11.69 21.10 -6.74
CA TRP A 189 11.59 21.70 -8.07
C TRP A 189 11.56 23.23 -8.01
N ILE A 190 10.75 23.81 -7.11
CA ILE A 190 10.67 25.27 -6.91
C ILE A 190 12.03 25.83 -6.48
N GLU A 191 12.72 25.13 -5.59
CA GLU A 191 14.07 25.52 -5.15
C GLU A 191 15.08 25.45 -6.31
N ASN A 192 15.14 24.31 -7.01
CA ASN A 192 15.98 24.14 -8.18
C ASN A 192 15.49 22.97 -9.07
N PRO A 193 14.93 23.25 -10.27
CA PRO A 193 14.45 22.22 -11.20
C PRO A 193 15.51 21.24 -11.70
N ASN A 194 16.80 21.59 -11.60
CA ASN A 194 17.92 20.76 -12.05
C ASN A 194 18.62 20.04 -10.89
N SER A 195 18.09 20.12 -9.66
CA SER A 195 18.70 19.50 -8.48
C SER A 195 18.65 17.97 -8.53
N ASP A 196 19.68 17.33 -7.98
CA ASP A 196 19.69 15.88 -7.79
C ASP A 196 18.53 15.41 -6.90
N ALA A 197 18.13 16.23 -5.92
CA ALA A 197 16.99 15.95 -5.04
C ALA A 197 15.70 15.80 -5.86
N PHE A 198 15.37 16.78 -6.71
CA PHE A 198 14.21 16.69 -7.60
C PHE A 198 14.31 15.49 -8.55
N ARG A 199 15.47 15.29 -9.18
CA ARG A 199 15.68 14.16 -10.12
C ARG A 199 15.51 12.80 -9.46
N GLN A 200 15.84 12.65 -8.18
CA GLN A 200 15.63 11.43 -7.40
C GLN A 200 14.15 11.17 -7.05
N HIS A 201 13.31 12.20 -7.02
CA HIS A 201 11.88 12.06 -6.78
C HIS A 201 11.15 11.47 -8.00
N LEU A 202 11.54 11.82 -9.22
CA LEU A 202 10.88 11.40 -10.46
C LEU A 202 10.71 9.87 -10.60
N PRO A 203 11.76 9.03 -10.48
CA PRO A 203 11.60 7.59 -10.64
C PRO A 203 10.81 6.93 -9.49
N ARG A 204 10.60 7.64 -8.37
CA ARG A 204 9.82 7.16 -7.21
C ARG A 204 8.31 7.37 -7.37
N ILE A 205 7.87 8.15 -8.35
CA ILE A 205 6.44 8.28 -8.68
C ILE A 205 5.86 6.89 -9.00
N ASN A 206 6.62 6.08 -9.75
CA ASN A 206 6.21 4.73 -10.16
C ASN A 206 5.99 3.78 -8.98
N ASP A 207 6.61 4.03 -7.82
CA ASP A 207 6.45 3.20 -6.62
C ASP A 207 5.03 3.31 -6.05
N PHE A 208 4.29 4.37 -6.42
CA PHE A 208 2.92 4.61 -6.00
C PHE A 208 1.89 4.23 -7.04
N LEU A 209 2.28 3.77 -8.24
CA LEU A 209 1.35 3.43 -9.30
C LEU A 209 1.09 1.92 -9.33
N TRP A 210 -0.16 1.53 -9.50
CA TRP A 210 -0.59 0.14 -9.56
C TRP A 210 -1.58 -0.08 -10.71
N ILE A 211 -1.37 -1.12 -11.52
CA ILE A 211 -2.34 -1.55 -12.54
C ILE A 211 -3.31 -2.55 -11.90
N ALA A 212 -4.58 -2.15 -11.74
CA ALA A 212 -5.68 -3.01 -11.35
C ALA A 212 -6.55 -3.38 -12.57
N GLU A 213 -7.55 -4.24 -12.36
CA GLU A 213 -8.50 -4.70 -13.39
C GLU A 213 -9.29 -3.57 -14.06
N ASP A 214 -9.46 -2.45 -13.36
CA ASP A 214 -10.14 -1.25 -13.83
C ASP A 214 -9.19 -0.13 -14.25
N GLY A 215 -7.88 -0.35 -14.23
CA GLY A 215 -6.88 0.57 -14.77
C GLY A 215 -5.77 0.96 -13.77
N MET A 216 -4.98 1.96 -14.16
CA MET A 216 -3.89 2.46 -13.32
C MET A 216 -4.43 3.33 -12.19
N LYS A 217 -4.02 3.03 -10.96
CA LYS A 217 -4.39 3.73 -9.73
C LYS A 217 -3.17 4.17 -8.95
N SER A 218 -3.34 5.20 -8.13
CA SER A 218 -2.36 5.55 -7.10
C SER A 218 -2.64 4.78 -5.81
N LYS A 219 -1.62 4.08 -5.30
CA LYS A 219 -1.64 3.46 -3.98
C LYS A 219 -1.62 4.54 -2.88
N VAL A 220 -2.27 4.29 -1.75
CA VAL A 220 -2.33 5.24 -0.61
C VAL A 220 -1.04 5.26 0.22
N TYR A 221 -0.18 4.26 0.01
CA TYR A 221 1.19 4.13 0.49
C TYR A 221 2.02 3.46 -0.59
N VAL A 222 3.34 3.32 -0.44
CA VAL A 222 4.14 2.55 -1.42
C VAL A 222 3.77 1.05 -1.47
N GLY A 223 2.91 0.59 -0.58
CA GLY A 223 2.38 -0.77 -0.49
C GLY A 223 2.20 -1.22 0.96
N CYS A 224 1.77 -2.46 1.14
CA CYS A 224 1.53 -3.08 2.45
C CYS A 224 2.31 -4.40 2.60
N GLN A 225 3.49 -4.50 1.99
CA GLN A 225 4.22 -5.75 1.81
C GLN A 225 4.51 -6.46 3.15
N SER A 226 4.99 -5.75 4.17
CA SER A 226 5.32 -6.34 5.48
C SER A 226 4.08 -6.73 6.23
N TRP A 227 3.03 -5.90 6.16
CA TRP A 227 1.74 -6.19 6.78
C TRP A 227 1.13 -7.47 6.22
N ASP A 228 0.96 -7.54 4.90
CA ASP A 228 0.34 -8.67 4.23
C ASP A 228 1.17 -9.94 4.39
N THR A 229 2.50 -9.84 4.28
CA THR A 229 3.39 -11.00 4.47
C THR A 229 3.31 -11.52 5.90
N ALA A 230 3.29 -10.65 6.92
CA ALA A 230 3.19 -11.07 8.31
C ALA A 230 1.86 -11.77 8.61
N LEU A 231 0.73 -11.18 8.18
CA LEU A 231 -0.59 -11.77 8.38
C LEU A 231 -0.76 -13.08 7.59
N THR A 232 -0.23 -13.14 6.37
CA THR A 232 -0.25 -14.36 5.55
C THR A 232 0.53 -15.46 6.26
N VAL A 233 1.75 -15.20 6.72
CA VAL A 233 2.53 -16.19 7.50
C VAL A 233 1.75 -16.68 8.72
N GLN A 234 1.12 -15.78 9.47
CA GLN A 234 0.29 -16.17 10.62
C GLN A 234 -0.90 -17.05 10.21
N ALA A 235 -1.55 -16.76 9.09
CA ALA A 235 -2.63 -17.58 8.55
C ALA A 235 -2.12 -18.99 8.22
N TYR A 236 -1.00 -19.12 7.50
CA TYR A 236 -0.38 -20.44 7.22
C TYR A 236 -0.05 -21.20 8.51
N CYS A 237 0.57 -20.55 9.50
CA CYS A 237 0.86 -21.15 10.81
C CYS A 237 -0.41 -21.66 11.51
N SER A 238 -1.53 -20.93 11.40
CA SER A 238 -2.79 -21.29 12.06
C SER A 238 -3.52 -22.49 11.45
N THR A 239 -3.23 -22.84 10.19
CA THR A 239 -3.90 -23.94 9.49
C THR A 239 -3.44 -25.34 9.92
N GLY A 240 -2.27 -25.45 10.56
CA GLY A 240 -1.61 -26.74 10.81
C GLY A 240 -1.00 -27.40 9.57
N LEU A 241 -1.12 -26.78 8.38
CA LEU A 241 -0.65 -27.31 7.09
C LEU A 241 0.70 -26.74 6.66
N ILE A 242 1.35 -25.94 7.51
CA ILE A 242 2.56 -25.18 7.16
C ILE A 242 3.70 -26.05 6.59
N GLN A 243 3.80 -27.30 7.03
CA GLN A 243 4.82 -28.24 6.56
C GLN A 243 4.69 -28.56 5.06
N GLU A 244 3.49 -28.47 4.50
CA GLU A 244 3.22 -28.67 3.07
C GLU A 244 3.72 -27.49 2.21
N PHE A 245 3.98 -26.32 2.84
CA PHE A 245 4.29 -25.06 2.16
C PHE A 245 5.65 -24.46 2.56
N GLY A 246 6.61 -25.30 2.97
CA GLY A 246 7.91 -24.84 3.48
C GLY A 246 8.66 -23.88 2.54
N GLY A 247 8.66 -24.15 1.23
CA GLY A 247 9.32 -23.27 0.25
C GLY A 247 8.73 -21.85 0.22
N THR A 248 7.42 -21.72 0.27
CA THR A 248 6.68 -20.45 0.30
C THR A 248 6.97 -19.69 1.59
N ILE A 249 6.93 -20.41 2.71
CA ILE A 249 7.12 -19.83 4.05
C ILE A 249 8.57 -19.41 4.27
N LYS A 250 9.54 -20.17 3.76
CA LYS A 250 10.96 -19.79 3.80
C LYS A 250 11.21 -18.45 3.10
N LYS A 251 10.64 -18.25 1.90
CA LYS A 251 10.74 -16.97 1.19
C LYS A 251 10.10 -15.83 1.99
N ALA A 252 8.91 -16.06 2.55
CA ALA A 252 8.23 -15.05 3.38
C ALA A 252 9.04 -14.71 4.65
N HIS A 253 9.65 -15.71 5.28
CA HIS A 253 10.53 -15.52 6.42
C HIS A 253 11.75 -14.67 6.06
N ASP A 254 12.39 -14.97 4.93
CA ASP A 254 13.52 -14.20 4.43
C ASP A 254 13.11 -12.76 4.08
N PHE A 255 11.93 -12.55 3.48
CA PHE A 255 11.38 -11.21 3.25
C PHE A 255 11.24 -10.43 4.57
N ILE A 256 10.53 -10.98 5.57
CA ILE A 256 10.30 -10.28 6.85
C ILE A 256 11.64 -9.97 7.53
N LYS A 257 12.60 -10.90 7.53
CA LYS A 257 13.94 -10.67 8.08
C LYS A 257 14.66 -9.51 7.37
N ASN A 258 14.54 -9.40 6.06
CA ASN A 258 15.26 -8.39 5.29
C ASN A 258 14.52 -7.04 5.23
N ALA A 259 13.21 -7.02 5.49
CA ALA A 259 12.38 -5.82 5.56
C ALA A 259 12.51 -5.04 6.88
N GLN A 260 13.10 -5.64 7.93
CA GLN A 260 13.28 -4.95 9.21
C GLN A 260 14.25 -3.76 9.06
N VAL A 261 13.88 -2.63 9.64
CA VAL A 261 14.69 -1.41 9.59
C VAL A 261 15.95 -1.60 10.44
N THR A 262 17.14 -1.52 9.83
CA THR A 262 18.40 -1.81 10.53
C THR A 262 19.01 -0.62 11.28
N LYS A 263 18.59 0.61 10.97
CA LYS A 263 19.13 1.84 11.56
C LYS A 263 18.10 2.95 11.65
N ASN A 264 18.25 3.81 12.66
CA ASN A 264 17.49 5.06 12.76
C ASN A 264 17.92 6.01 11.63
N CYS A 265 17.02 6.90 11.23
CA CYS A 265 17.39 8.03 10.39
C CYS A 265 18.43 8.90 11.13
N PRO A 266 19.50 9.38 10.47
CA PRO A 266 20.39 10.37 11.08
C PRO A 266 19.61 11.58 11.56
N SER A 267 19.89 12.05 12.78
CA SER A 267 19.22 13.22 13.39
C SER A 267 17.69 13.11 13.47
N TYR A 268 17.13 11.89 13.51
CA TYR A 268 15.68 11.65 13.49
C TYR A 268 14.89 12.51 14.51
N LYS A 269 15.43 12.69 15.72
CA LYS A 269 14.82 13.52 16.77
C LYS A 269 14.64 14.99 16.36
N SER A 270 15.57 15.55 15.61
CA SER A 270 15.49 16.94 15.12
C SER A 270 14.36 17.15 14.11
N PHE A 271 13.88 16.06 13.50
CA PHE A 271 12.76 16.05 12.57
C PHE A 271 11.50 15.44 13.19
N TYR A 272 11.43 15.43 14.52
CA TYR A 272 10.30 14.90 15.29
C TYR A 272 9.96 13.44 14.97
N ARG A 273 10.89 12.66 14.44
CA ARG A 273 10.67 11.23 14.18
C ARG A 273 10.85 10.44 15.46
N GLU A 274 10.10 9.36 15.59
CA GLU A 274 10.36 8.33 16.60
C GLU A 274 11.51 7.41 16.20
N ARG A 275 12.05 6.65 17.16
CA ARG A 275 13.01 5.57 16.88
C ARG A 275 12.39 4.59 15.89
N SER A 276 13.17 4.18 14.89
CA SER A 276 12.76 3.22 13.86
C SER A 276 13.66 1.99 13.75
N LYS A 277 14.85 1.98 14.37
CA LYS A 277 15.73 0.80 14.38
C LYS A 277 14.96 -0.41 14.93
N ALA A 278 15.06 -1.52 14.22
CA ALA A 278 14.42 -2.82 14.45
C ALA A 278 12.89 -2.86 14.32
N SER A 279 12.26 -1.76 13.89
CA SER A 279 10.86 -1.78 13.52
C SER A 279 10.62 -2.44 12.16
N TRP A 280 9.34 -2.74 11.89
CA TRP A 280 8.84 -2.92 10.54
C TRP A 280 7.95 -1.73 10.16
N THR A 281 8.06 -1.32 8.91
CA THR A 281 7.18 -0.34 8.28
C THR A 281 6.01 -1.08 7.65
N LEU A 282 4.87 -0.41 7.38
CA LEU A 282 3.76 -1.02 6.63
C LEU A 282 4.21 -1.73 5.33
N SER A 283 5.18 -1.13 4.63
CA SER A 283 5.68 -1.61 3.33
C SER A 283 6.87 -2.56 3.44
N ASN A 284 8.09 -2.14 3.16
CA ASN A 284 9.24 -3.03 2.93
C ASN A 284 10.51 -2.57 3.69
N GLY A 285 10.38 -1.60 4.59
CA GLY A 285 11.49 -1.03 5.36
C GLY A 285 12.18 0.15 4.68
N GLU A 286 11.98 0.36 3.37
CA GLU A 286 12.72 1.36 2.58
C GLU A 286 12.48 2.80 3.05
N ASN A 287 11.26 3.15 3.48
CA ASN A 287 10.93 4.48 4.03
C ASN A 287 11.30 4.65 5.51
N GLY A 288 11.56 3.54 6.23
CA GLY A 288 11.93 3.55 7.64
C GLY A 288 10.91 4.23 8.56
N TRP A 289 9.65 4.34 8.13
CA TRP A 289 8.56 4.86 8.94
C TRP A 289 7.93 3.71 9.73
N SER A 290 8.36 3.56 10.98
CA SER A 290 7.92 2.52 11.89
C SER A 290 6.42 2.62 12.12
N ILE A 291 5.74 1.47 12.11
CA ILE A 291 4.35 1.36 12.58
C ILE A 291 4.31 0.24 13.62
N ALA A 292 3.71 0.54 14.77
CA ALA A 292 3.68 -0.31 15.96
C ALA A 292 2.96 -1.63 15.71
N ASP A 293 1.77 -1.58 15.11
CA ASP A 293 1.01 -2.78 14.75
C ASP A 293 1.79 -3.68 13.79
N THR A 294 2.37 -3.12 12.73
CA THR A 294 3.12 -3.87 11.72
C THR A 294 4.37 -4.47 12.35
N THR A 295 5.04 -3.72 13.22
CA THR A 295 6.19 -4.23 13.99
C THR A 295 5.77 -5.40 14.89
N ALA A 296 4.63 -5.30 15.56
CA ALA A 296 4.11 -6.38 16.41
C ALA A 296 3.71 -7.62 15.60
N GLU A 297 3.03 -7.45 14.46
CA GLU A 297 2.60 -8.56 13.61
C GLU A 297 3.79 -9.25 12.93
N CYS A 298 4.78 -8.50 12.43
CA CYS A 298 6.03 -9.06 11.91
C CYS A 298 6.81 -9.79 13.00
N LEU A 299 6.92 -9.22 14.20
CA LEU A 299 7.58 -9.85 15.34
C LEU A 299 6.88 -11.16 15.73
N LYS A 300 5.55 -11.16 15.79
CA LYS A 300 4.75 -12.36 16.07
C LYS A 300 4.94 -13.42 14.99
N ALA A 301 4.96 -13.03 13.70
CA ALA A 301 5.21 -13.95 12.60
C ALA A 301 6.59 -14.65 12.73
N VAL A 302 7.67 -13.90 12.96
CA VAL A 302 9.01 -14.50 13.10
C VAL A 302 9.14 -15.36 14.37
N LEU A 303 8.44 -15.02 15.46
CA LEU A 303 8.38 -15.84 16.68
C LEU A 303 7.55 -17.12 16.52
N LEU A 304 6.55 -17.14 15.64
CA LEU A 304 5.83 -18.36 15.29
C LEU A 304 6.71 -19.27 14.44
N LEU A 305 7.42 -18.70 13.46
CA LEU A 305 8.32 -19.45 12.59
C LEU A 305 9.53 -20.02 13.34
N SER A 306 10.03 -19.34 14.38
CA SER A 306 11.15 -19.86 15.19
C SER A 306 10.83 -21.15 15.95
N LYS A 307 9.54 -21.51 16.08
CA LYS A 307 9.09 -22.77 16.69
C LYS A 307 9.10 -23.94 15.69
N ILE A 308 9.38 -23.68 14.42
CA ILE A 308 9.37 -24.65 13.33
C ILE A 308 10.82 -24.97 12.96
N PRO A 309 11.17 -26.23 12.62
CA PRO A 309 12.54 -26.58 12.23
C PRO A 309 13.09 -25.72 11.08
N PRO A 310 14.33 -25.20 11.18
CA PRO A 310 14.94 -24.37 10.14
C PRO A 310 14.99 -25.00 8.75
N ASP A 311 15.05 -26.33 8.67
CA ASP A 311 15.02 -27.06 7.39
C ASP A 311 13.73 -26.77 6.58
N HIS A 312 12.64 -26.39 7.25
CA HIS A 312 11.35 -26.13 6.61
C HIS A 312 11.10 -24.64 6.37
N VAL A 313 11.54 -23.76 7.27
CA VAL A 313 11.20 -22.32 7.23
C VAL A 313 12.41 -21.38 7.13
N GLY A 314 13.62 -21.93 7.01
CA GLY A 314 14.87 -21.18 7.01
C GLY A 314 15.34 -20.78 8.41
N ASP A 315 16.55 -20.24 8.47
CA ASP A 315 17.18 -19.88 9.74
C ASP A 315 16.40 -18.78 10.49
N PRO A 316 16.30 -18.87 11.83
CA PRO A 316 15.65 -17.86 12.63
C PRO A 316 16.38 -16.52 12.55
N ILE A 317 15.64 -15.42 12.74
CA ILE A 317 16.23 -14.11 12.92
C ILE A 317 17.11 -14.09 14.19
N LYS A 318 18.23 -13.35 14.14
CA LYS A 318 19.14 -13.21 15.29
C LYS A 318 18.40 -12.65 16.50
N GLU A 319 18.65 -13.23 17.67
CA GLU A 319 17.97 -12.90 18.92
C GLU A 319 18.07 -11.41 19.30
N GLU A 320 19.25 -10.79 19.11
CA GLU A 320 19.46 -9.35 19.34
C GLU A 320 18.46 -8.47 18.58
N ARG A 321 18.10 -8.86 17.35
CA ARG A 321 17.15 -8.10 16.51
C ARG A 321 15.71 -8.22 17.00
N LEU A 322 15.38 -9.28 17.75
CA LEU A 322 14.09 -9.46 18.41
C LEU A 322 14.00 -8.53 19.63
N TYR A 323 15.04 -8.49 20.47
CA TYR A 323 15.10 -7.57 21.60
C TYR A 323 15.03 -6.11 21.16
N ASP A 324 15.79 -5.73 20.13
CA ASP A 324 15.72 -4.38 19.58
C ASP A 324 14.30 -4.02 19.07
N ALA A 325 13.57 -4.99 18.50
CA ALA A 325 12.19 -4.78 18.03
C ALA A 325 11.21 -4.58 19.20
N VAL A 326 11.38 -5.35 20.29
CA VAL A 326 10.62 -5.16 21.53
C VAL A 326 10.91 -3.79 22.14
N ASP A 327 12.18 -3.39 22.22
CA ASP A 327 12.59 -2.05 22.67
C ASP A 327 11.94 -0.94 21.83
N CYS A 328 11.84 -1.14 20.51
CA CYS A 328 11.16 -0.21 19.62
C CYS A 328 9.67 -0.12 19.93
N LEU A 329 8.97 -1.24 20.13
CA LEU A 329 7.54 -1.26 20.50
C LEU A 329 7.29 -0.57 21.83
N LEU A 330 8.11 -0.86 22.84
CA LEU A 330 8.01 -0.24 24.17
C LEU A 330 8.20 1.28 24.12
N SER A 331 8.93 1.80 23.12
CA SER A 331 9.09 3.24 22.92
C SER A 331 7.82 3.96 22.45
N PHE A 332 6.84 3.23 21.90
CA PHE A 332 5.55 3.79 21.46
C PHE A 332 4.47 3.75 22.54
N VAL A 333 4.75 3.12 23.69
CA VAL A 333 3.77 2.96 24.78
C VAL A 333 3.50 4.32 25.43
N ASN A 334 2.22 4.67 25.48
CA ASN A 334 1.73 5.89 26.11
C ASN A 334 1.71 5.74 27.64
N LYS A 335 1.59 6.86 28.35
CA LYS A 335 1.51 6.89 29.83
C LYS A 335 0.32 6.11 30.38
N ASP A 336 -0.74 5.95 29.60
CA ASP A 336 -1.95 5.19 29.95
C ASP A 336 -1.84 3.69 29.60
N GLY A 337 -0.69 3.24 29.12
CA GLY A 337 -0.44 1.84 28.72
C GLY A 337 -0.94 1.49 27.32
N THR A 338 -1.57 2.42 26.59
CA THR A 338 -1.99 2.19 25.20
C THR A 338 -0.81 2.31 24.23
N LEU A 339 -0.94 1.72 23.05
CA LEU A 339 0.05 1.79 21.98
C LEU A 339 -0.53 2.58 20.80
N SER A 340 0.17 3.63 20.39
CA SER A 340 -0.19 4.42 19.20
C SER A 340 0.42 3.82 17.93
N SER A 341 -0.01 4.30 16.75
CA SER A 341 0.39 3.73 15.46
C SER A 341 1.86 3.98 15.10
N ALA A 342 2.23 5.20 14.70
CA ALA A 342 3.59 5.50 14.24
C ALA A 342 4.50 6.08 15.34
N GLU A 343 3.91 6.73 16.34
CA GLU A 343 4.59 7.51 17.37
C GLU A 343 3.74 7.54 18.64
N CYS A 344 4.35 7.81 19.81
CA CYS A 344 3.58 8.01 21.03
C CYS A 344 2.64 9.22 20.94
N LYS A 345 1.60 9.24 21.78
CA LYS A 345 0.67 10.37 21.91
C LYS A 345 1.41 11.59 22.45
N ARG A 346 1.62 12.58 21.57
CA ARG A 346 2.37 13.82 21.86
C ARG A 346 1.48 14.99 22.28
N THR A 347 0.15 14.84 22.21
CA THR A 347 -0.79 15.92 22.48
C THR A 347 -2.05 15.43 23.23
N THR A 348 -2.87 16.38 23.66
CA THR A 348 -4.12 16.14 24.38
C THR A 348 -5.30 16.01 23.41
N PRO A 349 -6.44 15.41 23.84
CA PRO A 349 -7.66 15.36 23.04
C PRO A 349 -8.20 16.73 22.63
N LEU A 350 -7.81 17.83 23.30
CA LEU A 350 -8.24 19.19 22.95
C LEU A 350 -7.88 19.58 21.51
N VAL A 351 -6.82 19.00 20.93
CA VAL A 351 -6.49 19.24 19.52
C VAL A 351 -7.62 18.78 18.59
N GLU A 352 -8.36 17.73 18.95
CA GLU A 352 -9.51 17.28 18.18
C GLU A 352 -10.64 18.32 18.20
N GLU A 353 -10.82 19.06 19.30
CA GLU A 353 -11.82 20.13 19.38
C GLU A 353 -11.49 21.33 18.47
N PHE A 354 -10.20 21.62 18.29
CA PHE A 354 -9.75 22.61 17.31
C PHE A 354 -10.02 22.15 15.88
N ILE A 355 -9.80 20.85 15.59
CA ILE A 355 -10.02 20.27 14.25
C ILE A 355 -11.52 20.20 13.92
N LEU A 356 -12.35 19.79 14.88
CA LEU A 356 -13.80 19.66 14.73
C LEU A 356 -14.53 21.02 14.83
N GLY A 357 -13.81 22.10 15.16
CA GLY A 357 -14.38 23.43 15.33
C GLY A 357 -15.33 23.54 16.53
N THR A 358 -15.24 22.61 17.48
CA THR A 358 -16.08 22.60 18.70
C THR A 358 -15.47 23.41 19.83
N ALA A 359 -14.20 23.82 19.73
CA ALA A 359 -13.47 24.61 20.73
C ALA A 359 -13.93 26.09 20.85
N VAL A 360 -14.95 26.51 20.11
CA VAL A 360 -15.51 27.87 20.18
C VAL A 360 -17.03 27.78 20.41
N LYS A 361 -17.42 27.51 21.64
CA LYS A 361 -18.71 27.90 22.21
C LYS A 361 -18.56 28.31 23.66
#